data_AF-A0A2I6QM73-F1
#
_entry.id   AF-A0A2I6QM73-F1
#
_cell.length_a   1.000
_cell.length_b   1.000
_cell.length_c   1.000
_cell.angle_alpha   90.00
_cell.angle_beta   90.00
_cell.angle_gamma   90.00
#
_symmetry.space_group_name_H-M   'P 1'
#
loop_
_entity.id
_entity.type
_entity.pdbx_description
1 polymer ?
#
loop_
_entity_poly.entity_id
_entity_poly.type
_entity_poly.pdbx_seq_one_letter_code
_entity_poly.pdbx_strand_id
1 'polypeptide(L)'
;MPGENWKKLLQAVKQTIGDLDAKALVIGLPLESDGSEGEMSLRARDMARKFSLSLEIPIFLEDERVTSYEAKGRLWDRGVDPVEARKSVDSEAAAIILTDFLARLSRS
;
A
#
# COMPACT_ATOMS: atom_id res chain seq x y z
N MET A 1 17.34 -4.23 15.25
CA MET A 1 17.18 -2.76 15.33
C MET A 1 16.21 -2.30 14.24
N PRO A 2 15.29 -1.36 14.49
CA PRO A 2 14.43 -0.80 13.45
C PRO A 2 15.28 0.12 12.56
N GLY A 3 15.65 -0.34 11.37
CA GLY A 3 16.44 0.49 10.43
C GLY A 3 17.06 -0.29 9.27
N GLU A 4 17.45 -1.55 9.50
CA GLU A 4 18.02 -2.38 8.43
C GLU A 4 16.97 -2.72 7.35
N ASN A 5 15.73 -2.96 7.78
CA ASN A 5 14.62 -3.25 6.88
C ASN A 5 14.17 -2.00 6.08
N TRP A 6 14.17 -0.82 6.72
CA TRP A 6 13.79 0.43 6.05
C TRP A 6 14.76 0.82 4.93
N LYS A 7 16.08 0.75 5.17
CA LYS A 7 17.07 1.09 4.14
C LYS A 7 16.94 0.19 2.91
N LYS A 8 16.75 -1.12 3.13
CA LYS A 8 16.55 -2.10 2.05
C LYS A 8 15.28 -1.81 1.27
N LEU A 9 14.16 -1.53 1.97
CA LEU A 9 12.90 -1.15 1.33
C LEU A 9 13.05 0.13 0.50
N LEU A 10 13.63 1.18 1.07
CA LEU A 10 13.84 2.46 0.38
C LEU A 10 14.68 2.27 -0.89
N GLN A 11 15.75 1.45 -0.82
CA GLN A 11 16.59 1.16 -1.97
C GLN A 11 15.82 0.41 -3.07
N ALA A 12 15.03 -0.60 -2.70
CA ALA A 12 14.21 -1.35 -3.65
C ALA A 12 13.15 -0.47 -4.34
N VAL A 13 12.51 0.42 -3.57
CA VAL A 13 11.54 1.39 -4.11
C VAL A 13 12.24 2.40 -5.03
N LYS A 14 13.41 2.94 -4.64
CA LYS A 14 14.19 3.84 -5.51
C LYS A 14 14.58 3.17 -6.83
N GLN A 15 15.00 1.92 -6.79
CA GLN A 15 15.33 1.16 -8.00
C GLN A 15 14.11 1.03 -8.90
N THR A 16 12.97 0.61 -8.34
CA THR A 16 11.71 0.45 -9.09
C THR A 16 11.24 1.77 -9.72
N ILE A 17 11.39 2.89 -9.01
CA ILE A 17 11.07 4.22 -9.53
C ILE A 17 11.93 4.56 -10.75
N GLY A 18 13.25 4.28 -10.68
CA GLY A 18 14.16 4.51 -11.79
C GLY A 18 13.87 3.60 -12.98
N ASP A 19 13.62 2.31 -12.73
CA ASP A 19 13.39 1.31 -13.79
C ASP A 19 12.09 1.58 -14.56
N LEU A 20 11.05 2.08 -13.87
CA LEU A 20 9.74 2.35 -14.47
C LEU A 20 9.56 3.82 -14.88
N ASP A 21 10.54 4.69 -14.60
CA ASP A 21 10.39 6.15 -14.67
C ASP A 21 9.13 6.66 -13.94
N ALA A 22 8.84 6.07 -12.77
CA ALA A 22 7.62 6.33 -12.03
C ALA A 22 7.55 7.79 -11.55
N LYS A 23 6.40 8.44 -11.80
CA LYS A 23 6.22 9.87 -11.49
C LYS A 23 5.59 10.13 -10.12
N ALA A 24 5.04 9.11 -9.47
CA ALA A 24 4.45 9.19 -8.15
C ALA A 24 4.47 7.83 -7.46
N LEU A 25 4.42 7.82 -6.13
CA LEU A 25 4.19 6.63 -5.33
C LEU A 25 2.81 6.72 -4.67
N VAL A 26 2.01 5.67 -4.81
CA VAL A 26 0.71 5.56 -4.13
C VAL A 26 0.85 4.51 -3.03
N ILE A 27 0.41 4.86 -1.83
CA ILE A 27 0.41 3.98 -0.66
C ILE A 27 -1.03 3.81 -0.21
N GLY A 28 -1.42 2.55 0.01
CA GLY A 28 -2.68 2.20 0.61
C GLY A 28 -2.93 2.79 1.99
N LEU A 29 -4.08 3.41 2.20
CA LEU A 29 -4.54 3.89 3.50
C LEU A 29 -5.74 3.05 3.96
N PRO A 30 -5.51 1.97 4.72
CA PRO A 30 -6.60 1.13 5.20
C PRO A 30 -7.41 1.93 6.21
N LEU A 31 -8.67 2.20 5.90
CA LEU A 31 -9.62 2.85 6.81
C LEU A 31 -10.70 1.85 7.23
N GLU A 32 -11.22 2.02 8.44
CA GLU A 32 -12.39 1.26 8.86
C GLU A 32 -13.63 1.70 8.05
N SER A 33 -14.70 0.91 8.09
CA SER A 33 -15.89 1.16 7.25
C SER A 33 -16.58 2.52 7.54
N ASP A 34 -16.36 3.10 8.72
CA ASP A 34 -16.84 4.44 9.10
C ASP A 34 -15.86 5.57 8.73
N GLY A 35 -14.73 5.25 8.10
CA GLY A 35 -13.65 6.17 7.74
C GLY A 35 -12.67 6.48 8.87
N SER A 36 -12.79 5.84 10.04
CA SER A 36 -11.85 6.02 11.13
C SER A 36 -10.49 5.35 10.87
N GLU A 37 -9.44 5.87 11.51
CA GLU A 37 -8.08 5.35 11.41
C GLU A 37 -7.79 4.31 12.50
N GLY A 38 -7.21 3.18 12.08
CA GLY A 38 -6.68 2.15 12.96
C GLY A 38 -5.16 2.14 13.01
N GLU A 39 -4.60 1.13 13.68
CA GLU A 39 -3.14 0.98 13.81
C GLU A 39 -2.44 0.86 12.44
N MET A 40 -3.06 0.18 11.48
CA MET A 40 -2.50 0.03 10.14
C MET A 40 -2.50 1.34 9.35
N SER A 41 -3.53 2.18 9.52
CA SER A 41 -3.61 3.51 8.91
C SER A 41 -2.45 4.38 9.40
N LEU A 42 -2.18 4.36 10.72
CA LEU A 42 -1.06 5.08 11.31
C LEU A 42 0.29 4.63 10.77
N ARG A 43 0.49 3.31 10.59
CA ARG A 43 1.71 2.75 10.00
C ARG A 43 1.87 3.15 8.53
N ALA A 44 0.79 3.14 7.75
CA ALA A 44 0.80 3.58 6.36
C ALA A 44 1.16 5.08 6.26
N ARG A 45 0.61 5.92 7.14
CA ARG A 45 0.94 7.35 7.21
C ARG A 45 2.40 7.60 7.60
N ASP A 46 2.92 6.87 8.58
CA ASP A 46 4.34 6.96 8.96
C ASP A 46 5.26 6.53 7.81
N MET A 47 4.90 5.47 7.10
CA MET A 47 5.63 5.03 5.90
C MET A 47 5.62 6.08 4.80
N ALA A 48 4.45 6.65 4.48
CA ALA A 48 4.31 7.72 3.50
C ALA A 48 5.15 8.95 3.87
N ARG A 49 5.16 9.34 5.16
CA ARG A 49 6.01 10.42 5.67
C ARG A 49 7.50 10.11 5.51
N LYS A 50 7.93 8.89 5.80
CA LYS A 50 9.33 8.50 5.62
C LYS A 50 9.74 8.53 4.15
N PHE A 51 8.86 8.10 3.26
CA PHE A 51 9.11 8.20 1.82
C PHE A 51 9.13 9.64 1.32
N SER A 52 8.21 10.50 1.76
CA SER A 52 8.20 11.90 1.34
C SER A 52 9.44 12.68 1.77
N LEU A 53 10.09 12.26 2.87
CA LEU A 53 11.38 12.81 3.31
C LEU A 53 12.59 12.23 2.55
N SER A 54 12.42 11.13 1.81
CA SER A 54 13.53 10.34 1.22
C SER A 54 13.51 10.28 -0.31
N LEU A 55 12.38 10.60 -0.93
CA LEU A 55 12.11 10.55 -2.36
C LEU A 55 11.73 11.93 -2.88
N GLU A 56 12.03 12.18 -4.15
CA GLU A 56 11.74 13.46 -4.82
C GLU A 56 10.42 13.45 -5.60
N ILE A 57 9.74 12.30 -5.65
CA ILE A 57 8.44 12.15 -6.31
C ILE A 57 7.28 12.35 -5.32
N PRO A 58 6.12 12.85 -5.78
CA PRO A 58 4.91 12.93 -4.97
C PRO A 58 4.52 11.57 -4.37
N ILE A 59 4.11 11.60 -3.11
CA ILE A 59 3.58 10.43 -2.38
C ILE A 59 2.09 10.68 -2.10
N PHE A 60 1.24 9.77 -2.53
CA PHE A 60 -0.20 9.81 -2.31
C PHE A 60 -0.64 8.69 -1.37
N LEU A 61 -1.65 8.98 -0.56
CA LEU A 61 -2.38 7.99 0.22
C LEU A 61 -3.74 7.77 -0.45
N GLU A 62 -4.07 6.51 -0.75
CA GLU A 62 -5.36 6.15 -1.34
C GLU A 62 -6.25 5.42 -0.34
N ASP A 63 -7.50 5.82 -0.25
CA ASP A 63 -8.46 5.29 0.71
C ASP A 63 -8.84 3.84 0.38
N GLU A 64 -8.47 2.91 1.26
CA GLU A 64 -8.86 1.51 1.22
C GLU A 64 -9.89 1.22 2.31
N ARG A 65 -11.17 1.47 2.04
CA ARG A 65 -12.24 1.07 2.95
C ARG A 65 -12.52 -0.40 2.81
N VAL A 66 -12.21 -1.15 3.86
CA VAL A 66 -12.64 -2.54 3.96
C VAL A 66 -14.11 -2.55 4.33
N THR A 67 -14.97 -2.95 3.38
CA THR A 67 -16.41 -3.06 3.61
C THR A 67 -16.72 -4.42 4.23
N SER A 68 -17.08 -4.41 5.52
CA SER A 68 -17.56 -5.55 6.33
C SER A 68 -16.55 -6.65 6.72
N TYR A 69 -16.91 -7.36 7.81
CA TYR A 69 -16.20 -8.49 8.40
C TYR A 69 -15.94 -9.65 7.41
N GLU A 70 -16.79 -9.80 6.37
CA GLU A 70 -16.66 -10.83 5.34
C GLU A 70 -15.49 -10.57 4.37
N ALA A 71 -15.10 -9.29 4.15
CA ALA A 71 -13.95 -8.94 3.33
C ALA A 71 -12.62 -9.27 4.03
N LYS A 72 -12.56 -9.14 5.37
CA LYS A 72 -11.41 -9.56 6.19
C LYS A 72 -11.24 -11.10 6.20
N GLY A 73 -12.31 -11.87 5.95
CA GLY A 73 -12.32 -13.34 6.02
C GLY A 73 -11.86 -14.09 4.75
N ARG A 74 -11.82 -13.45 3.58
CA ARG A 74 -11.51 -14.16 2.31
C ARG A 74 -10.05 -14.52 2.09
N LEU A 75 -9.15 -14.06 2.96
CA LEU A 75 -7.71 -14.36 2.89
C LEU A 75 -7.31 -15.68 3.58
N TRP A 76 -8.23 -16.36 4.26
CA TRP A 76 -7.91 -17.51 5.10
C TRP A 76 -8.43 -18.86 4.63
N ASP A 77 -9.08 -18.96 3.46
CA ASP A 77 -9.82 -20.20 3.11
C ASP A 77 -9.39 -20.88 1.79
N ARG A 78 -8.13 -20.69 1.37
CA ARG A 78 -7.54 -21.52 0.31
C ARG A 78 -6.29 -22.15 0.87
N GLY A 79 -6.23 -23.49 0.89
CA GLY A 79 -5.12 -24.33 1.38
C GLY A 79 -3.81 -24.20 0.58
N VAL A 80 -3.42 -22.97 0.29
CA VAL A 80 -2.17 -22.53 -0.32
C VAL A 80 -1.22 -22.14 0.82
N ASP A 81 0.08 -22.32 0.65
CA ASP A 81 1.08 -21.88 1.63
C ASP A 81 0.78 -20.42 2.06
N PRO A 82 0.59 -20.15 3.37
CA PRO A 82 0.23 -18.82 3.88
C PRO A 82 1.17 -17.70 3.42
N VAL A 83 2.43 -18.01 3.12
CA VAL A 83 3.42 -17.04 2.64
C VAL A 83 3.19 -16.69 1.17
N GLU A 84 2.89 -17.68 0.33
CA GLU A 84 2.59 -17.45 -1.09
C GLU A 84 1.22 -16.81 -1.29
N ALA A 85 0.22 -17.27 -0.52
CA ALA A 85 -1.10 -16.65 -0.49
C ALA A 85 -0.99 -15.17 -0.14
N ARG A 86 -0.20 -14.82 0.87
CA ARG A 86 0.01 -13.43 1.30
C ARG A 86 0.67 -12.56 0.23
N LYS A 87 1.72 -13.06 -0.44
CA LYS A 87 2.38 -12.30 -1.53
C LYS A 87 1.45 -12.06 -2.73
N SER A 88 0.65 -13.06 -3.10
CA SER A 88 -0.32 -12.94 -4.20
C SER A 88 -1.40 -11.92 -3.86
N VAL A 89 -1.91 -11.98 -2.63
CA VAL A 89 -2.92 -11.06 -2.10
C VAL A 89 -2.39 -9.63 -2.01
N ASP A 90 -1.16 -9.45 -1.52
CA ASP A 90 -0.52 -8.14 -1.39
C ASP A 90 -0.34 -7.49 -2.79
N SER A 91 -0.02 -8.28 -3.82
CA SER A 91 0.12 -7.79 -5.20
C SER A 91 -1.22 -7.42 -5.83
N GLU A 92 -2.27 -8.20 -5.57
CA GLU A 92 -3.63 -7.91 -6.03
C GLU A 92 -4.19 -6.65 -5.38
N ALA A 93 -4.00 -6.50 -4.07
CA ALA A 93 -4.37 -5.28 -3.35
C ALA A 93 -3.65 -4.05 -3.92
N ALA A 94 -2.35 -4.13 -4.17
CA ALA A 94 -1.58 -3.04 -4.79
C ALA A 94 -2.13 -2.64 -6.18
N ALA A 95 -2.56 -3.61 -6.99
CA ALA A 95 -3.16 -3.33 -8.30
C ALA A 95 -4.52 -2.65 -8.19
N ILE A 96 -5.36 -3.07 -7.23
CA ILE A 96 -6.66 -2.45 -6.95
C ILE A 96 -6.47 -0.99 -6.52
N ILE A 97 -5.60 -0.74 -5.54
CA ILE A 97 -5.27 0.61 -5.05
C ILE A 97 -4.85 1.54 -6.20
N LEU A 98 -3.94 1.06 -7.07
CA LEU A 98 -3.47 1.84 -8.19
C LEU A 98 -4.59 2.13 -9.20
N THR A 99 -5.45 1.15 -9.47
CA THR A 99 -6.60 1.29 -10.37
C THR A 99 -7.58 2.35 -9.85
N ASP A 100 -7.92 2.28 -8.57
CA ASP A 100 -8.85 3.22 -7.92
C ASP A 100 -8.27 4.64 -7.92
N PHE A 101 -6.99 4.79 -7.59
CA PHE A 101 -6.28 6.07 -7.65
C PHE A 101 -6.33 6.69 -9.06
N LEU A 102 -6.00 5.91 -10.09
CA LEU A 102 -6.03 6.37 -11.49
C LEU A 102 -7.45 6.74 -11.94
N ALA A 103 -8.45 5.94 -11.55
CA ALA A 103 -9.85 6.24 -11.84
C ALA A 103 -10.30 7.55 -11.19
N ARG A 104 -9.85 7.84 -9.96
CA ARG A 104 -10.13 9.11 -9.26
C ARG A 104 -9.48 10.30 -9.97
N LEU A 105 -8.22 10.18 -10.40
CA LEU A 105 -7.52 11.23 -11.16
C LEU A 105 -8.18 11.52 -12.51
N SER A 106 -8.71 10.51 -13.20
CA SER A 106 -9.35 10.70 -14.51
C SER A 106 -10.68 11.48 -14.46
N ARG A 107 -11.26 11.64 -13.26
CA ARG A 107 -12.55 12.29 -13.03
C ARG A 107 -12.43 13.74 -12.54
N SER A 108 -11.21 14.22 -12.29
CA SER A 108 -10.89 15.60 -11.87
C SER A 108 -10.33 16.42 -13.01
#